data_AF-A0A7W5LXL4-F1
#
_entry.id   AF-A0A7W5LXL4-F1
#
_cell.length_a   1.000
_cell.length_b   1.000
_cell.length_c   1.000
_cell.angle_alpha   90.00
_cell.angle_beta   90.00
_cell.angle_gamma   90.00
#
_symmetry.space_group_name_H-M   'P 1'
#
loop_
_entity.id
_entity.type
_entity.pdbx_description
1 polymer ?
#
loop_
_entity_poly.entity_id
_entity_poly.type
_entity_poly.pdbx_seq_one_letter_code
_entity_poly.pdbx_strand_id
1 'polypeptide(L)' 'MRIQVYIIAFLLSAIMWGVTFDAARNAYRAAHTAGLMPNLHIQHKLDRIL' A
#
# COMPACT_ATOMS: atom_id res chain seq x y z
N MET A 1 -2.76 30.76 -16.57
CA MET A 1 -3.80 30.47 -15.57
C MET A 1 -4.36 29.04 -15.67
N ARG A 2 -5.17 28.66 -16.66
CA ARG A 2 -5.79 27.31 -16.74
C ARG A 2 -4.81 26.13 -16.67
N ILE A 3 -3.74 26.15 -17.48
CA ILE A 3 -2.72 25.09 -17.51
C ILE A 3 -1.97 24.95 -16.18
N GLN A 4 -1.67 26.07 -15.52
CA GLN A 4 -0.99 26.04 -14.21
C GLN A 4 -1.86 25.35 -13.15
N VAL A 5 -3.18 25.56 -13.17
CA VAL A 5 -4.11 24.86 -12.26
C VAL A 5 -4.09 23.35 -12.51
N TYR A 6 -4.08 22.90 -13.76
CA TYR A 6 -3.98 21.48 -14.08
C TYR A 6 -2.65 20.85 -13.65
N ILE A 7 -1.54 21.57 -13.83
CA ILE A 7 -0.21 21.13 -13.37
C ILE A 7 -0.20 20.99 -11.84
N ILE A 8 -0.73 21.98 -11.12
CA ILE A 8 -0.80 21.93 -9.65
C ILE A 8 -1.69 20.77 -9.19
N ALA A 9 -2.86 20.59 -9.78
CA ALA A 9 -3.77 19.49 -9.44
C ALA A 9 -3.12 18.12 -9.68
N PHE A 10 -2.38 17.98 -10.78
CA PHE A 10 -1.63 16.75 -11.08
C PHE A 10 -0.54 16.48 -10.05
N LEU A 11 0.27 17.50 -9.71
CA LEU A 11 1.32 17.37 -8.70
C LEU A 11 0.76 17.00 -7.32
N LEU A 12 -0.32 17.66 -6.90
CA LEU A 12 -1.00 17.33 -5.63
C LEU A 12 -1.53 15.90 -5.63
N SER A 13 -2.11 15.45 -6.75
CA SER A 13 -2.60 14.07 -6.90
C SER A 13 -1.47 13.05 -6.79
N ALA A 14 -0.32 13.33 -7.42
CA ALA A 14 0.86 12.46 -7.35
C ALA A 14 1.43 12.36 -5.93
N ILE A 15 1.51 13.48 -5.21
CA ILE A 15 1.95 13.51 -3.80
C ILE A 15 0.95 12.72 -2.93
N MET A 16 -0.35 12.95 -3.11
CA MET A 16 -1.38 12.26 -2.35
C MET A 16 -1.35 10.75 -2.57
N TRP A 17 -1.10 10.31 -3.82
CA TRP A 17 -0.92 8.89 -4.13
C TRP A 17 0.30 8.30 -3.42
N GLY A 18 1.45 9.00 -3.43
CA GLY A 18 2.66 8.54 -2.73
C GLY A 18 2.47 8.40 -1.22
N VAL A 19 1.84 9.39 -0.58
CA VAL A 19 1.54 9.35 0.86
C VAL A 19 0.57 8.22 1.19
N THR A 20 -0.48 8.05 0.38
CA THR A 20 -1.47 6.98 0.59
C THR A 20 -0.84 5.60 0.43
N PHE A 21 0.03 5.43 -0.58
CA PHE A 21 0.75 4.18 -0.79
C PHE A 21 1.70 3.85 0.37
N ASP A 22 2.46 4.83 0.86
CA ASP A 22 3.37 4.62 1.98
C ASP A 22 2.61 4.29 3.28
N ALA A 23 1.53 5.03 3.56
CA ALA A 23 0.66 4.75 4.69
C ALA A 23 0.05 3.33 4.62
N ALA A 24 -0.46 2.93 3.45
CA ALA A 24 -1.00 1.59 3.24
C ALA A 24 0.08 0.51 3.41
N ARG A 25 1.29 0.74 2.90
CA ARG A 25 2.43 -0.18 3.06
C ARG A 25 2.84 -0.33 4.52
N ASN A 26 2.88 0.75 5.27
CA ASN A 26 3.23 0.74 6.68
C ASN A 26 2.13 0.07 7.50
N ALA A 27 0.86 0.34 7.20
CA ALA A 27 -0.28 -0.35 7.80
C ALA A 27 -0.25 -1.87 7.52
N TYR A 28 0.05 -2.27 6.28
CA TYR A 28 0.24 -3.67 5.90
C TYR A 28 1.35 -4.32 6.72
N ARG A 29 2.52 -3.67 6.82
CA ARG A 29 3.63 -4.17 7.64
C ARG A 29 3.27 -4.28 9.11
N ALA A 30 2.59 -3.28 9.67
CA ALA A 30 2.14 -3.28 11.05
C ALA A 30 1.16 -4.44 11.31
N ALA A 31 0.16 -4.62 10.44
CA ALA A 31 -0.78 -5.74 10.51
C ALA A 31 -0.09 -7.10 10.40
N HIS A 32 0.90 -7.22 9.50
CA HIS A 32 1.71 -8.42 9.37
C HIS A 32 2.55 -8.71 10.63
N THR A 33 3.21 -7.70 11.20
CA THR A 33 3.97 -7.86 12.46
C THR A 33 3.08 -8.15 13.67
N ALA A 34 1.84 -7.67 13.65
CA ALA A 34 0.85 -7.94 14.69
C ALA A 34 0.19 -9.33 14.54
N GLY A 35 0.56 -10.11 13.51
CA GLY A 35 -0.03 -11.43 13.25
C GLY A 35 -1.48 -11.37 12.76
N LEU A 36 -1.99 -10.18 12.43
CA LEU A 36 -3.35 -9.95 11.91
C LEU A 36 -3.44 -10.25 10.40
N MET A 37 -2.29 -10.40 9.74
CA MET A 37 -2.21 -10.73 8.32
C MET A 37 -1.57 -12.11 8.15
N PRO A 38 -2.21 -13.05 7.45
CA PRO A 38 -1.66 -14.38 7.27
C PRO A 38 -0.33 -14.26 6.52
N ASN A 39 0.70 -14.90 7.07
CA ASN A 39 2.03 -14.91 6.49
C ASN A 39 1.94 -15.59 5.10
N LEU A 40 2.14 -14.86 4.01
CA LEU A 40 2.11 -15.43 2.64
C LEU A 40 3.08 -16.61 2.49
N HIS A 41 4.17 -16.61 3.27
CA HIS A 41 5.13 -17.71 3.32
C HIS A 41 4.61 -18.98 4.00
N ILE A 42 3.63 -18.90 4.91
CA ILE A 42 3.07 -20.06 5.62
C ILE A 42 1.97 -20.72 4.78
N GLN A 43 1.25 -19.96 3.94
CA GLN A 43 0.18 -20.53 3.11
C GLN A 43 0.70 -21.52 2.04
N HIS A 44 1.92 -21.35 1.51
CA HIS A 44 2.53 -22.33 0.61
C HIS A 44 2.89 -23.68 1.27
N LYS A 45 2.93 -23.75 2.60
CA LYS A 45 3.18 -25.02 3.31
C LYS A 45 1.89 -25.77 3.69
N LEU A 46 0.73 -25.11 3.67
CA LEU A 46 -0.54 -25.78 3.95
C LEU A 46 -1.10 -26.55 2.74
N ASP A 47 -0.75 -26.14 1.51
CA ASP A 47 -1.16 -26.83 0.28
C ASP A 47 -0.46 -28.19 0.04
N ARG A 48 0.43 -28.61 0.95
CA ARG A 48 1.20 -29.87 0.85
C ARG A 48 0.81 -30.91 1.91
N ILE A 49 -0.32 -30.72 2.60
CA ILE A 49 -0.87 -31.67 3.59
C ILE A 49 -2.29 -32.12 3.16
N LEU A 50 -2.53 -32.22 1.85
CA LEU A 50 -3.67 -32.95 1.29
C LEU A 50 -3.15 -34.05 0.36
#